data_AF-A0A358SMJ3-F1
#
_entry.id   AF-A0A358SMJ3-F1
#
_cell.length_a   1.000
_cell.length_b   1.000
_cell.length_c   1.000
_cell.angle_alpha   90.00
_cell.angle_beta   90.00
_cell.angle_gamma   90.00
#
_symmetry.space_group_name_H-M   'P 1'
#
loop_
_entity.id
_entity.type
_entity.pdbx_description
1 polymer ?
#
loop_
_entity_poly.entity_id
_entity_poly.type
_entity_poly.pdbx_seq_one_letter_code
_entity_poly.pdbx_strand_id
1 'polypeptide(L)' 'MFDHPGLRVSAAMPAHIFAMKALAARTPDIDDLRVLADIIGVESAEEAMQICAEFYPDEPMPQRPVAVLRELFG' A
#
# COMPACT_ATOMS: atom_id res chain seq x y z
N MET A 1 16.68 -0.94 -5.63
CA MET A 1 17.22 -0.93 -4.25
C MET A 1 18.20 0.24 -4.16
N PHE A 2 17.78 1.37 -3.58
CA PHE A 2 18.68 2.48 -3.30
C PHE A 2 19.51 2.10 -2.07
N ASP A 3 20.79 1.83 -2.29
CA ASP A 3 21.74 1.47 -1.24
C ASP A 3 22.58 2.69 -0.88
N HIS A 4 22.34 3.25 0.31
CA HIS A 4 23.22 4.23 0.95
C HIS A 4 23.81 3.58 2.20
N PRO A 5 25.12 3.71 2.48
CA PRO A 5 25.76 2.94 3.54
C PRO A 5 25.22 3.38 4.91
N GLY A 6 24.36 2.56 5.52
CA GLY A 6 23.84 2.78 6.87
C GLY A 6 22.32 2.71 7.03
N LEU A 7 21.54 2.73 5.94
CA LEU A 7 20.08 2.62 6.02
C LEU A 7 19.59 1.44 5.17
N ARG A 8 19.40 0.28 5.82
CA ARG A 8 18.72 -0.85 5.19
C ARG A 8 17.22 -0.55 5.22
N VAL A 9 16.70 0.15 4.22
CA VAL A 9 15.25 0.36 4.05
C VAL A 9 14.67 -0.97 3.58
N SER A 10 14.27 -1.82 4.52
CA SER A 10 13.50 -3.03 4.19
C SER A 10 12.23 -2.61 3.45
N ALA A 11 11.97 -3.21 2.29
CA ALA A 11 10.72 -3.05 1.54
C ALA A 11 9.46 -3.25 2.42
N ALA A 12 9.60 -3.95 3.55
CA ALA A 12 8.58 -4.07 4.59
C ALA A 12 8.08 -2.72 5.17
N MET A 13 8.90 -1.66 5.26
CA MET A 13 8.42 -0.38 5.81
C MET A 13 7.50 0.38 4.84
N PRO A 14 7.88 0.60 3.56
CA PRO A 14 6.96 1.21 2.60
C PRO A 14 5.69 0.40 2.38
N ALA A 15 5.77 -0.93 2.31
CA ALA A 15 4.60 -1.79 2.12
C ALA A 15 3.65 -1.77 3.33
N HIS A 16 4.17 -1.70 4.55
CA HIS A 16 3.34 -1.55 5.75
C HIS A 16 2.65 -0.17 5.79
N ILE A 17 3.36 0.92 5.46
CA ILE A 17 2.75 2.26 5.40
C ILE A 17 1.68 2.32 4.30
N PHE A 18 1.95 1.68 3.16
CA PHE A 18 0.96 1.52 2.09
C PHE A 18 -0.30 0.84 2.61
N ALA A 19 -0.16 -0.33 3.26
CA ALA A 19 -1.29 -1.08 3.80
C ALA A 19 -2.08 -0.26 4.85
N MET A 20 -1.38 0.42 5.76
CA MET A 20 -2.00 1.30 6.76
C MET A 20 -2.82 2.42 6.11
N LYS A 21 -2.27 3.10 5.08
CA LYS A 21 -2.97 4.18 4.37
C LYS A 21 -4.13 3.67 3.52
N ALA A 22 -3.95 2.52 2.87
CA ALA A 22 -4.99 1.90 2.06
C ALA A 22 -6.22 1.56 2.92
N LEU A 23 -6.00 0.97 4.10
CA LEU A 23 -7.07 0.68 5.06
C LEU A 23 -7.72 1.95 5.63
N ALA A 24 -6.95 3.02 5.84
CA ALA A 24 -7.50 4.29 6.29
C ALA A 24 -8.40 4.96 5.23
N ALA A 25 -8.08 4.76 3.94
CA ALA A 25 -8.85 5.20 2.78
C ALA A 25 -9.32 6.67 2.87
N ARG A 26 -8.43 7.56 3.31
CA ARG A 26 -8.72 9.00 3.42
C ARG A 26 -8.31 9.69 2.13
N THR A 27 -9.05 10.73 1.74
CA THR A 27 -8.75 11.50 0.52
C THR A 27 -7.30 12.03 0.45
N PRO A 28 -6.68 12.52 1.55
CA PRO A 28 -5.29 12.96 1.52
C PRO A 28 -4.27 11.83 1.28
N ASP A 29 -4.64 10.58 1.53
CA ASP A 29 -3.73 9.44 1.38
C ASP A 29 -3.59 8.98 -0.09
N ILE A 30 -4.40 9.48 -1.02
CA ILE A 30 -4.42 9.00 -2.42
C ILE A 30 -3.08 9.24 -3.11
N ASP A 31 -2.50 10.44 -2.97
CA ASP A 31 -1.21 10.75 -3.59
C ASP A 31 -0.06 9.95 -2.96
N ASP A 32 -0.11 9.78 -1.64
CA ASP A 32 0.86 8.93 -0.92
C ASP A 32 0.75 7.47 -1.37
N LEU A 33 -0.46 6.96 -1.59
CA LEU A 33 -0.68 5.59 -2.09
C LEU A 33 -0.10 5.39 -3.48
N ARG A 34 -0.18 6.38 -4.38
CA ARG A 34 0.48 6.31 -5.71
C ARG A 34 1.99 6.22 -5.58
N VAL A 35 2.58 7.09 -4.77
CA VAL A 35 4.04 7.12 -4.55
C VAL A 35 4.52 5.81 -3.91
N LEU A 36 3.79 5.33 -2.90
CA LEU A 36 4.14 4.09 -2.21
C LEU A 36 3.97 2.86 -3.11
N ALA A 37 2.93 2.82 -3.95
CA ALA A 37 2.72 1.77 -4.94
C ALA A 37 3.89 1.69 -5.92
N ASP A 38 4.36 2.83 -6.44
CA ASP A 38 5.54 2.89 -7.32
C ASP A 38 6.82 2.42 -6.61
N ILE A 39 7.02 2.82 -5.35
CA ILE A 39 8.19 2.41 -4.55
C ILE A 39 8.23 0.89 -4.32
N ILE A 40 7.08 0.26 -4.10
CA ILE A 40 6.98 -1.17 -3.78
C ILE A 40 6.64 -2.05 -4.99
N GLY A 41 6.41 -1.46 -6.16
CA GLY A 41 6.13 -2.16 -7.41
C GLY A 41 4.74 -2.80 -7.45
N VAL A 42 3.72 -2.12 -6.93
CA VAL A 42 2.32 -2.56 -7.04
C VAL A 42 1.69 -1.93 -8.27
N GLU A 43 1.16 -2.76 -9.15
CA GLU A 43 0.63 -2.35 -10.45
C GLU A 43 -0.88 -2.58 -10.57
N SER A 44 -1.50 -3.25 -9.58
CA SER A 44 -2.91 -3.59 -9.60
C SER A 44 -3.60 -3.45 -8.23
N ALA A 45 -4.93 -3.31 -8.28
CA ALA A 45 -5.74 -3.31 -7.06
C ALA A 45 -5.66 -4.64 -6.33
N GLU A 46 -5.56 -5.76 -7.05
CA GLU A 46 -5.41 -7.11 -6.50
C GLU A 46 -4.11 -7.26 -5.70
N GLU A 47 -2.98 -6.80 -6.24
CA GLU A 47 -1.70 -6.78 -5.53
C GLU A 47 -1.76 -5.86 -4.31
N ALA A 48 -2.37 -4.69 -4.44
CA ALA A 48 -2.57 -3.77 -3.32
C ALA A 48 -3.38 -4.42 -2.19
N MET A 49 -4.46 -5.13 -2.54
CA MET A 49 -5.29 -5.85 -1.58
C MET A 49 -4.53 -7.00 -0.92
N GLN A 50 -3.70 -7.72 -1.68
CA GLN A 50 -2.87 -8.81 -1.17
C GLN A 50 -1.88 -8.30 -0.12
N ILE A 51 -1.20 -7.19 -0.38
CA ILE A 51 -0.29 -6.56 0.59
C ILE A 51 -1.01 -6.21 1.88
N CYS A 52 -2.22 -5.64 1.79
CA CYS A 52 -2.99 -5.33 2.99
C CYS A 52 -3.37 -6.59 3.78
N ALA A 53 -3.73 -7.68 3.09
CA ALA A 53 -4.04 -8.95 3.73
C ALA A 53 -2.81 -9.62 4.38
N GLU A 54 -1.60 -9.38 3.86
CA GLU A 54 -0.36 -9.86 4.47
C GLU A 54 -0.04 -9.14 5.79
N PHE A 55 -0.32 -7.82 5.87
CA PHE A 55 -0.09 -7.04 7.09
C PHE A 55 -1.23 -7.11 8.11
N TYR A 56 -2.47 -7.31 7.65
CA TYR A 56 -3.68 -7.34 8.47
C TYR A 56 -4.56 -8.56 8.14
N PRO A 57 -4.08 -9.80 8.36
CA PRO A 57 -4.76 -11.03 7.91
C PRO A 57 -6.10 -11.29 8.62
N ASP A 58 -6.26 -10.80 9.84
CA ASP A 58 -7.47 -10.98 10.66
C ASP A 58 -8.49 -9.86 10.45
N GLU A 59 -8.18 -8.85 9.63
CA GLU A 59 -9.04 -7.71 9.36
C GLU A 59 -9.59 -7.79 7.93
N PRO A 60 -10.84 -8.23 7.72
CA PRO A 60 -11.43 -8.23 6.39
C PRO A 60 -11.49 -6.81 5.87
N MET A 61 -10.93 -6.59 4.67
CA MET A 61 -10.82 -5.25 4.11
C MET A 61 -12.21 -4.62 3.90
N PRO A 62 -12.49 -3.44 4.49
CA PRO A 62 -13.78 -2.77 4.31
C PRO A 62 -14.02 -2.35 2.86
N GLN A 63 -15.28 -2.18 2.46
CA GLN A 63 -15.66 -1.84 1.08
C GLN A 63 -15.05 -0.53 0.57
N ARG A 64 -14.86 0.45 1.46
CA ARG A 64 -14.31 1.78 1.09
C ARG A 64 -12.85 1.68 0.62
N PRO A 65 -11.90 1.12 1.39
CA PRO A 65 -10.55 0.79 0.91
C PRO A 65 -10.54 0.06 -0.43
N VAL A 66 -11.38 -0.98 -0.59
CA VAL A 66 -11.46 -1.74 -1.86
C VAL A 66 -11.86 -0.84 -3.02
N ALA A 67 -12.84 0.04 -2.84
CA ALA A 67 -13.28 0.98 -3.87
C ALA A 67 -12.17 1.97 -4.25
N VAL A 68 -11.46 2.52 -3.25
CA VAL A 68 -10.34 3.45 -3.48
C VAL A 68 -9.21 2.76 -4.24
N LEU A 69 -8.83 1.54 -3.86
CA LEU A 69 -7.78 0.81 -4.58
C LEU A 69 -8.18 0.49 -6.02
N ARG A 70 -9.43 0.09 -6.26
CA ARG A 70 -9.92 -0.14 -7.63
C ARG A 70 -9.96 1.13 -8.48
N GLU A 71 -10.28 2.27 -7.89
CA GLU A 71 -10.21 3.57 -8.59
C GLU A 71 -8.76 4.00 -8.84
N LEU A 72 -7.84 3.65 -7.94
CA LEU A 72 -6.43 4.03 -8.05
C LEU A 72 -5.70 3.30 -9.18
N PHE A 73 -6.05 2.02 -9.40
CA PHE A 73 -5.39 1.12 -10.35
C PHE A 73 -6.26 0.77 -11.58
N GLY A 74 -7.42 1.39 -11.73
CA GLY A 74 -8.31 1.25 -12.91
C GLY A 74 -8.10 2.36 -13.93
#